data_AF-A0A7X1H8H7-F1
#
_entry.id   AF-A0A7X1H8H7-F1
#
_cell.length_a   1.000
_cell.length_b   1.000
_cell.length_c   1.000
_cell.angle_alpha   90.00
_cell.angle_beta   90.00
_cell.angle_gamma   90.00
#
_symmetry.space_group_name_H-M   'P 1'
#
loop_
_entity.id
_entity.type
_entity.pdbx_description
1 polymer ?
#
loop_
_entity_poly.entity_id
_entity_poly.type
_entity_poly.pdbx_seq_one_letter_code
_entity_poly.pdbx_strand_id
1 'polypeptide(L)' 'MKVYTYSEARQRLADVLNIARNEEVIIKRRGGESFSIIFMKSKKSPFDVPGIQTKATTKDILEAVRESRERFSE' A
#
# COMPACT_ATOMS: atom_id res chain seq x y z
N MET A 1 -14.60 -16.35 10.66
CA MET A 1 -13.17 -16.47 10.99
C MET A 1 -12.64 -17.78 10.43
N LYS A 2 -11.43 -17.79 9.86
CA LYS A 2 -10.75 -19.03 9.42
C LYS A 2 -9.53 -19.31 10.28
N VAL A 3 -9.34 -20.57 10.64
CA VAL A 3 -8.23 -21.02 11.47
C VAL A 3 -7.34 -21.92 10.64
N TYR A 4 -6.05 -21.59 10.56
CA TYR A 4 -5.02 -22.39 9.92
C TYR A 4 -4.02 -22.88 10.94
N THR A 5 -3.43 -24.04 10.70
CA THR A 5 -2.18 -24.43 11.37
C THR A 5 -1.01 -23.64 10.80
N TYR A 6 0.08 -23.53 11.57
CA TYR A 6 1.31 -22.91 11.08
C TYR A 6 1.82 -23.53 9.76
N SER A 7 1.74 -24.85 9.63
CA SER A 7 2.20 -25.56 8.42
C SER A 7 1.35 -25.21 7.20
N GLU A 8 0.02 -25.17 7.34
CA GLU A 8 -0.90 -24.81 6.25
C GLU A 8 -0.70 -23.36 5.82
N ALA A 9 -0.61 -22.44 6.80
CA ALA A 9 -0.40 -21.03 6.51
C ALA A 9 0.94 -20.78 5.81
N ARG A 10 1.98 -21.56 6.14
CA ARG A 10 3.28 -21.48 5.46
C ARG A 10 3.21 -21.97 4.02
N GLN A 11 2.48 -23.05 3.75
CA GLN A 11 2.35 -23.62 2.40
C GLN A 11 1.50 -22.75 1.48
N ARG A 12 0.49 -22.06 2.02
CA ARG A 12 -0.51 -21.31 1.24
C ARG A 12 -0.61 -19.84 1.68
N LEU A 13 0.54 -19.23 1.96
CA LEU A 13 0.57 -17.87 2.53
C LEU A 13 -0.16 -16.84 1.66
N ALA A 14 -0.07 -16.96 0.33
CA ALA A 14 -0.77 -16.06 -0.59
C ALA A 14 -2.30 -16.11 -0.40
N ASP A 15 -2.88 -17.30 -0.35
CA ASP A 15 -4.32 -17.49 -0.16
C ASP A 15 -4.76 -16.99 1.21
N VAL A 16 -3.97 -17.28 2.24
CA VAL A 16 -4.19 -16.81 3.61
C VAL A 16 -4.25 -15.28 3.66
N LEU A 17 -3.31 -14.58 3.01
CA LEU A 17 -3.30 -13.13 2.94
C LEU A 17 -4.48 -12.56 2.14
N ASN A 18 -4.89 -13.21 1.05
CA ASN A 18 -6.05 -12.80 0.27
C ASN A 18 -7.34 -12.91 1.09
N ILE A 19 -7.51 -14.00 1.83
CA ILE A 19 -8.64 -14.20 2.74
C ILE A 19 -8.61 -13.15 3.86
N ALA A 20 -7.43 -12.87 4.43
CA ALA A 20 -7.26 -11.92 5.53
C ALA A 20 -7.64 -10.47 5.16
N ARG A 21 -7.85 -10.14 3.88
CA ARG A 21 -8.40 -8.85 3.44
C ARG A 21 -9.90 -8.71 3.72
N ASN A 22 -10.63 -9.82 3.73
CA ASN A 22 -12.09 -9.84 3.80
C ASN A 22 -12.61 -10.50 5.08
N GLU A 23 -11.86 -11.44 5.65
CA GLU A 23 -12.25 -12.21 6.84
C GLU A 23 -11.12 -12.27 7.86
N GLU A 24 -11.47 -12.43 9.14
CA GLU A 24 -10.49 -12.66 10.20
C GLU A 24 -9.83 -14.04 10.06
N VAL A 25 -8.49 -14.05 10.11
CA VAL A 25 -7.68 -15.26 10.01
C VAL A 25 -6.82 -15.44 11.26
N ILE A 26 -6.85 -16.64 11.83
CA ILE A 26 -6.05 -17.05 13.00
C ILE A 26 -5.10 -18.18 12.60
N ILE A 27 -3.83 -18.06 12.95
CA ILE A 27 -2.82 -19.11 12.80
C ILE A 27 -2.53 -19.71 14.17
N LYS A 28 -2.75 -21.02 14.30
CA LYS A 28 -2.43 -21.79 15.52
C LYS A 28 -1.11 -22.55 15.37
N ARG A 29 -0.26 -22.46 16.39
CA ARG A 29 0.95 -23.27 16.52
C ARG A 29 0.72 -24.46 17.44
N ARG A 30 1.55 -25.49 17.27
CA ARG A 30 1.54 -26.69 18.12
C ARG A 30 1.75 -26.38 19.61
N GLY A 31 2.44 -25.29 19.93
CA GLY A 31 2.63 -24.80 21.30
C GLY A 31 1.41 -24.15 21.95
N GLY A 32 0.24 -24.14 21.29
CA GLY A 32 -0.99 -23.51 21.80
C GLY A 32 -1.10 -22.01 21.50
N GLU A 33 -0.01 -21.37 21.08
CA GLU A 33 0.00 -19.99 20.64
C GLU A 33 -0.90 -19.78 19.42
N SER A 34 -1.62 -18.67 19.42
CA SER A 34 -2.49 -18.25 18.31
C SER A 34 -2.14 -16.82 17.89
N PHE A 35 -2.02 -16.60 16.58
CA PHE A 35 -1.72 -15.31 15.98
C PHE A 35 -2.85 -14.89 15.06
N SER A 36 -3.27 -13.63 15.10
CA SER A 36 -4.23 -13.08 14.12
C SER A 36 -3.50 -12.35 13.00
N ILE A 37 -4.02 -12.45 11.77
CA ILE A 37 -3.55 -11.65 10.65
C ILE A 37 -4.50 -10.46 10.49
N ILE A 38 -3.93 -9.26 10.55
CA ILE A 38 -4.65 -8.01 10.39
C ILE A 38 -4.20 -7.36 9.08
N PHE A 39 -5.13 -7.17 8.15
CA PHE A 39 -4.84 -6.41 6.94
C PHE A 39 -4.69 -4.92 7.26
N MET A 40 -3.47 -4.42 7.11
CA MET A 40 -3.20 -2.99 7.23
C MET A 40 -3.32 -2.33 5.86
N LYS A 41 -4.34 -1.50 5.68
CA LYS A 41 -4.38 -0.58 4.53
C LYS A 41 -3.22 0.39 4.68
N SER A 42 -2.41 0.54 3.64
CA SER A 42 -1.42 1.61 3.59
C SER A 42 -2.14 2.92 3.83
N LYS A 43 -1.62 3.75 4.75
CA LYS A 43 -2.06 5.15 4.80
C LYS A 43 -1.85 5.72 3.40
N LYS A 44 -2.82 6.50 2.92
CA LYS A 44 -2.71 7.22 1.66
C LYS A 44 -1.34 7.87 1.56
N SER A 45 -0.73 7.84 0.37
CA SER A 45 0.57 8.47 0.15
C SER A 45 0.54 9.88 0.77
N PRO A 46 1.61 10.32 1.44
CA PRO A 46 1.67 11.71 1.90
C PRO A 46 1.53 12.71 0.75
N PHE A 47 1.72 12.26 -0.50
CA PHE A 47 1.50 13.03 -1.72
C PHE A 47 0.11 12.84 -2.37
N ASP A 48 -0.75 11.98 -1.80
CA ASP A 48 -2.17 11.83 -2.20
C ASP A 48 -3.00 12.97 -1.57
N VAL A 49 -2.66 14.20 -1.97
CA VAL A 49 -3.34 15.44 -1.57
C VAL A 49 -4.27 15.90 -2.68
N PRO A 50 -5.45 16.47 -2.36
CA PRO A 50 -6.34 17.01 -3.36
C PRO A 50 -5.65 18.14 -4.14
N GLY A 51 -5.86 18.16 -5.46
CA GLY A 51 -5.37 19.25 -6.30
C GLY A 51 -6.02 20.58 -5.94
N ILE A 52 -5.30 21.67 -6.15
CA ILE A 52 -5.81 23.03 -6.00
C ILE A 52 -6.18 23.61 -7.37
N GLN A 53 -7.27 24.39 -7.44
CA GLN A 53 -7.55 25.19 -8.63
C GLN A 53 -6.69 26.45 -8.58
N THR A 54 -5.95 26.71 -9.65
CA THR A 54 -5.08 27.88 -9.77
C THR A 54 -5.41 28.67 -11.03
N LYS A 55 -4.91 29.90 -11.11
CA LYS A 55 -4.96 30.72 -12.32
C LYS A 55 -3.85 30.37 -13.33
N ALA A 56 -3.00 29.39 -13.01
CA ALA A 56 -1.90 29.00 -13.87
C ALA A 56 -2.45 28.42 -15.18
N THR A 57 -1.89 28.89 -16.27
CA THR A 57 -2.21 28.44 -17.62
C THR A 57 -1.22 27.36 -18.06
N THR A 58 -1.56 26.66 -19.14
CA THR A 58 -0.64 25.68 -19.76
C THR A 58 0.69 26.30 -20.17
N LYS A 59 0.70 27.60 -20.52
CA LYS A 59 1.94 28.30 -20.89
C LYS A 59 2.88 28.41 -19.69
N ASP A 60 2.35 28.77 -18.53
CA ASP A 60 3.13 28.90 -17.28
C ASP A 60 3.78 27.56 -16.89
N ILE A 61 3.06 26.45 -17.09
CA ILE A 61 3.59 25.10 -16.84
C ILE A 61 4.73 24.77 -17.82
N LEU A 62 4.56 25.06 -19.11
CA LEU A 62 5.57 24.78 -20.13
C LEU A 62 6.83 25.61 -19.95
N GLU A 63 6.69 26.86 -19.53
CA GLU A 63 7.80 27.76 -19.21
C GLU A 63 8.60 27.24 -18.01
N ALA A 64 7.94 26.89 -16.89
CA ALA A 64 8.60 26.33 -15.72
C ALA A 64 9.35 25.02 -16.02
N VAL A 65 8.80 24.15 -16.88
CA VAL A 65 9.48 22.91 -17.28
C VAL A 65 10.71 23.19 -18.15
N ARG A 66 10.65 24.18 -19.05
CA ARG A 66 11.81 24.59 -19.86
C ARG A 66 12.92 25.13 -18.97
N GLU A 67 12.60 26.08 -18.09
CA GLU A 67 13.54 26.67 -17.14
C GLU A 67 14.22 25.59 -16.28
N SER A 68 13.45 24.64 -15.74
CA SER A 68 13.99 23.55 -14.94
C SER A 68 15.00 22.70 -15.72
N ARG A 69 14.79 22.44 -17.02
CA ARG A 69 15.66 21.59 -17.83
C ARG A 69 16.94 22.29 -18.25
N GLU A 70 16.87 23.59 -18.53
CA GLU A 70 18.03 24.42 -18.85
C GLU A 70 19.02 24.49 -17.67
N ARG A 71 18.50 24.56 -16.43
CA ARG A 71 19.32 24.57 -15.20
C ARG A 71 20.12 23.28 -14.94
N PHE A 72 19.77 22.15 -15.57
CA PHE A 72 20.52 20.89 -15.45
C PHE A 72 21.46 20.63 -16.64
N SER A 73 21.59 21.58 -17.56
CA SER A 73 22.43 21.47 -18.76
C SER A 73 23.78 22.20 -18.69
N GLU A 74 24.17 22.69 -17.50
CA GLU A 74 25.52 23.16 -17.15
C GLU A 74 26.22 22.18 -16.22
#